data_AF-A0A109LWS3-F1
#
_entry.id   AF-A0A109LWS3-F1
#
_cell.length_a   1.000
_cell.length_b   1.000
_cell.length_c   1.000
_cell.angle_alpha   90.00
_cell.angle_beta   90.00
_cell.angle_gamma   90.00
#
_symmetry.space_group_name_H-M   'P 1'
#
loop_
_entity.id
_entity.type
_entity.pdbx_description
1 polymer ?
#
loop_
_entity_poly.entity_id
_entity_poly.type
_entity_poly.pdbx_seq_one_letter_code
_entity_poly.pdbx_strand_id
1 'polypeptide(L)'
;MGGSADQEPSNPVRGEATLVIAGRPYLLRPTFDALVCAEEELGSLFALVERAGEGALRLTEIATLFWHCLAERGALTREDVGEAVIAQGLATAAKPLRVLLGEILKGRS
;
A
#
# COMPACT_ATOMS: atom_id res chain seq x y z
N MET A 1 -10.85 32.42 3.92
CA MET A 1 -11.00 31.20 3.09
C MET A 1 -9.62 30.57 2.94
N GLY A 2 -9.33 29.49 3.67
CA GLY A 2 -8.10 28.72 3.53
C GLY A 2 -8.41 27.43 2.79
N GLY A 3 -7.81 27.25 1.62
CA GLY A 3 -8.09 26.15 0.70
C GLY A 3 -7.82 24.80 1.34
N SER A 4 -8.84 23.95 1.32
CA SER A 4 -8.73 22.52 1.60
C SER A 4 -7.64 21.94 0.69
N ALA A 5 -6.62 21.33 1.31
CA ALA A 5 -5.66 20.52 0.58
C ALA A 5 -6.43 19.46 -0.20
N ASP A 6 -6.25 19.50 -1.51
CA ASP A 6 -6.85 18.64 -2.52
C ASP A 6 -6.55 17.18 -2.14
N GLN A 7 -7.51 16.51 -1.50
CA GLN A 7 -7.49 15.07 -1.36
C GLN A 7 -7.76 14.51 -2.76
N GLU A 8 -6.71 14.35 -3.57
CA GLU A 8 -6.82 13.63 -4.84
C GLU A 8 -7.44 12.25 -4.55
N PRO A 9 -8.62 11.94 -5.11
CA PRO A 9 -9.22 10.63 -4.93
C PRO A 9 -8.33 9.59 -5.60
N SER A 10 -7.99 8.51 -4.88
CA SER A 10 -7.20 7.41 -5.43
C SER A 10 -7.73 7.00 -6.78
N ASN A 11 -6.90 7.05 -7.82
CA ASN A 11 -7.30 6.61 -9.14
C ASN A 11 -6.98 5.12 -9.31
N PRO A 12 -7.99 4.22 -9.24
CA PRO A 12 -7.76 2.78 -9.39
C PRO A 12 -7.28 2.40 -10.80
N VAL A 13 -7.46 3.28 -11.81
CA VAL A 13 -6.92 3.10 -13.16
C VAL A 13 -5.40 3.37 -13.20
N ARG A 14 -4.87 4.14 -12.24
CA ARG A 14 -3.42 4.35 -12.03
C ARG A 14 -2.81 3.40 -10.99
N GLY A 15 -3.62 2.47 -10.47
CA GLY A 15 -3.18 1.56 -9.43
C GLY A 15 -3.02 2.15 -8.04
N GLU A 16 -3.66 3.29 -7.80
CA GLU A 16 -3.60 3.95 -6.51
C GLU A 16 -4.63 3.36 -5.54
N ALA A 17 -4.23 3.27 -4.28
CA ALA A 17 -5.06 2.75 -3.20
C ALA A 17 -5.05 3.71 -2.00
N THR A 18 -6.12 3.73 -1.20
CA THR A 18 -6.15 4.51 0.04
C THR A 18 -5.91 3.61 1.24
N LEU A 19 -5.02 4.04 2.13
CA LEU A 19 -4.84 3.48 3.47
C LEU A 19 -5.28 4.51 4.51
N VAL A 20 -6.12 4.14 5.47
CA VAL A 20 -6.51 5.04 6.56
C VAL A 20 -5.60 4.81 7.76
N ILE A 21 -4.80 5.81 8.12
CA ILE A 21 -3.91 5.78 9.30
C ILE A 21 -4.39 6.82 10.30
N ALA A 22 -4.69 6.39 11.53
CA ALA A 22 -5.22 7.25 12.59
C ALA A 22 -6.45 8.11 12.15
N GLY A 23 -7.34 7.51 11.35
CA GLY A 23 -8.54 8.18 10.82
C GLY A 23 -8.29 9.15 9.66
N ARG A 24 -7.04 9.28 9.19
CA ARG A 24 -6.68 10.11 8.02
C ARG A 24 -6.39 9.23 6.81
N PRO A 25 -6.95 9.55 5.63
CA PRO A 25 -6.65 8.81 4.41
C PRO A 25 -5.28 9.21 3.85
N TYR A 26 -4.48 8.21 3.49
CA TYR A 26 -3.20 8.35 2.81
C TYR A 26 -3.21 7.60 1.49
N LEU A 27 -2.55 8.17 0.49
CA LEU A 27 -2.46 7.59 -0.85
C LEU A 27 -1.29 6.61 -0.93
N LEU A 28 -1.57 5.41 -1.44
CA LEU A 28 -0.60 4.41 -1.85
C LEU A 28 -0.43 4.49 -3.36
N ARG A 29 0.77 4.79 -3.82
CA ARG A 29 1.17 4.89 -5.22
C ARG A 29 2.31 3.91 -5.51
N PRO A 30 2.06 2.80 -6.23
CA PRO A 30 3.09 1.84 -6.60
C PRO A 30 3.97 2.39 -7.74
N THR A 31 4.89 3.30 -7.43
CA THR A 31 5.90 3.78 -8.38
C THR A 31 6.99 2.74 -8.61
N PHE A 32 7.81 2.91 -9.64
CA PHE A 32 8.90 1.96 -9.91
C PHE A 32 9.88 1.93 -8.74
N ASP A 33 10.32 3.09 -8.26
CA ASP A 33 11.22 3.18 -7.11
C ASP A 33 10.60 2.58 -5.84
N ALA A 34 9.31 2.79 -5.59
CA ALA A 34 8.62 2.19 -4.44
C ALA A 34 8.61 0.66 -4.51
N LEU A 35 8.32 0.10 -5.70
CA LEU A 35 8.29 -1.34 -5.92
C LEU A 35 9.68 -1.97 -5.85
N VAL A 36 10.71 -1.29 -6.35
CA VAL A 36 12.11 -1.73 -6.22
C VAL A 36 12.52 -1.76 -4.75
N CYS A 37 12.28 -0.69 -3.98
CA CYS A 37 12.60 -0.69 -2.55
C CYS A 37 11.81 -1.74 -1.77
N ALA A 38 10.55 -2.00 -2.15
CA ALA A 38 9.76 -3.07 -1.56
C ALA A 38 10.33 -4.45 -1.90
N GLU A 39 10.78 -4.68 -3.14
CA GLU A 39 11.37 -5.94 -3.58
C GLU A 39 12.72 -6.21 -2.89
N GLU A 40 13.52 -5.19 -2.63
CA GLU A 40 14.78 -5.30 -1.87
C GLU A 40 14.55 -5.84 -0.44
N GLU A 41 13.43 -5.48 0.20
CA GLU A 41 13.10 -5.91 1.57
C GLU A 41 12.24 -7.19 1.62
N LEU A 42 11.32 -7.36 0.67
CA LEU A 42 10.34 -8.46 0.64
C LEU A 42 10.80 -9.67 -0.18
N GLY A 43 11.86 -9.51 -0.96
CA GLY A 43 12.20 -10.40 -2.06
C GLY A 43 11.24 -10.23 -3.24
N SER A 44 11.31 -11.17 -4.18
CA SER A 44 10.58 -11.09 -5.46
C SER A 44 9.10 -10.72 -5.30
N LEU A 45 8.66 -9.70 -6.05
CA LEU A 45 7.26 -9.28 -6.07
C LEU A 45 6.32 -10.37 -6.61
N PHE A 46 6.80 -11.23 -7.52
CA PHE A 46 6.04 -12.40 -7.98
C PHE A 46 5.80 -13.40 -6.85
N ALA A 47 6.84 -13.72 -6.08
CA ALA A 47 6.71 -14.61 -4.93
C ALA A 47 5.78 -14.01 -3.85
N LEU A 48 5.78 -12.68 -3.70
CA LEU A 48 4.84 -11.99 -2.82
C LEU A 48 3.39 -12.14 -3.30
N VAL A 49 3.12 -11.99 -4.59
CA VAL A 49 1.79 -12.19 -5.19
C VAL A 49 1.31 -13.63 -5.02
N GLU A 50 2.17 -14.61 -5.24
CA GLU A 50 1.85 -16.03 -5.06
C GLU A 50 1.46 -16.32 -3.59
N ARG A 51 2.28 -15.88 -2.63
CA ARG A 51 1.96 -15.98 -1.19
C ARG A 51 0.63 -15.31 -0.85
N ALA A 52 0.29 -14.20 -1.51
CA ALA A 52 -0.97 -13.50 -1.32
C ALA A 52 -2.15 -14.37 -1.77
N GLY A 53 -2.01 -15.01 -2.93
CA GLY A 53 -3.01 -15.93 -3.49
C GLY A 53 -3.23 -17.17 -2.62
N GLU A 54 -2.17 -17.65 -1.97
CA GLU A 54 -2.23 -18.78 -1.02
C GLU A 54 -2.72 -18.39 0.38
N GLY A 55 -2.89 -17.10 0.67
CA GLY A 55 -3.23 -16.62 2.01
C GLY A 55 -2.09 -16.76 3.02
N ALA A 56 -0.86 -16.91 2.56
CA ALA A 56 0.35 -17.07 3.37
C ALA A 56 1.08 -15.75 3.66
N LEU A 57 0.51 -14.61 3.26
CA LEU A 57 1.14 -13.31 3.44
C LEU A 57 1.16 -12.89 4.91
N ARG A 58 2.31 -12.46 5.38
CA ARG A 58 2.53 -12.00 6.76
C ARG A 58 2.12 -10.55 6.90
N LEU A 59 1.67 -10.17 8.10
CA LEU A 59 1.36 -8.77 8.43
C LEU A 59 2.54 -7.83 8.16
N THR A 60 3.76 -8.28 8.45
CA THR A 60 4.98 -7.51 8.18
C THR A 60 5.17 -7.24 6.69
N GLU A 61 4.82 -8.19 5.83
CA GLU A 61 4.93 -8.02 4.38
C GLU A 61 3.91 -7.01 3.84
N ILE A 62 2.68 -7.04 4.37
CA ILE A 62 1.64 -6.05 4.05
C ILE A 62 2.10 -4.66 4.48
N ALA A 63 2.54 -4.52 5.73
CA ALA A 63 2.96 -3.23 6.29
C ALA A 63 4.17 -2.65 5.53
N THR A 64 5.15 -3.48 5.19
CA THR A 64 6.31 -3.06 4.39
C THR A 64 5.88 -2.62 2.99
N LEU A 65 5.05 -3.38 2.29
CA LEU A 65 4.57 -2.98 0.95
C LEU A 65 3.84 -1.63 1.01
N PHE A 66 2.93 -1.46 1.97
CA PHE A 66 2.22 -0.19 2.15
C PHE A 66 3.17 0.95 2.49
N TRP A 67 4.15 0.72 3.36
CA TRP A 67 5.16 1.72 3.71
C TRP A 67 5.92 2.23 2.47
N HIS A 68 6.37 1.32 1.61
CA HIS A 68 7.08 1.71 0.40
C HIS A 68 6.18 2.44 -0.59
N CYS A 69 4.94 1.97 -0.74
CA CYS A 69 3.95 2.57 -1.64
C CYS A 69 3.34 3.88 -1.13
N LEU A 70 3.53 4.31 0.13
CA LEU A 70 3.02 5.59 0.61
C LEU A 70 3.58 6.76 -0.22
N ALA A 71 2.69 7.51 -0.88
CA ALA A 71 3.06 8.66 -1.70
C ALA A 71 3.62 9.80 -0.86
N GLU A 72 3.00 10.06 0.30
CA GLU A 72 3.44 11.07 1.26
C GLU A 72 3.52 10.46 2.65
N ARG A 73 4.75 10.31 3.16
CA ARG A 73 4.99 9.76 4.50
C ARG A 73 4.93 10.86 5.58
N GLY A 74 5.42 12.06 5.27
CA GLY A 74 5.46 13.16 6.25
C GLY A 74 6.15 12.73 7.55
N ALA A 75 5.41 12.77 8.66
CA ALA A 75 5.88 12.34 9.98
C ALA A 75 5.51 10.89 10.34
N LEU A 76 4.90 10.13 9.42
CA LEU A 76 4.54 8.74 9.64
C LEU A 76 5.79 7.87 9.80
N THR A 77 5.68 6.92 10.72
CA THR A 77 6.66 5.85 10.94
C THR A 77 6.16 4.53 10.32
N ARG A 78 7.07 3.56 10.20
CA ARG A 78 6.70 2.18 9.79
C ARG A 78 5.71 1.55 10.77
N GLU A 79 5.86 1.85 12.05
CA GLU A 79 4.98 1.35 13.11
C GLU A 79 3.57 1.90 12.93
N ASP A 80 3.39 3.17 12.59
CA ASP A 80 2.07 3.76 12.32
C ASP A 80 1.32 3.03 11.19
N VAL A 81 2.03 2.58 10.16
CA VAL A 81 1.45 1.79 9.06
C VAL A 81 1.03 0.40 9.54
N GLY A 82 1.89 -0.26 10.34
CA GLY A 82 1.56 -1.56 10.93
C GLY A 82 0.34 -1.49 11.84
N GLU A 83 0.28 -0.50 12.72
CA GLU A 83 -0.86 -0.23 13.59
C GLU A 83 -2.13 0.07 12.78
N ALA A 84 -2.03 0.81 11.68
CA ALA A 84 -3.17 1.05 10.81
C ALA A 84 -3.70 -0.25 10.15
N VAL A 85 -2.82 -1.16 9.74
CA VAL A 85 -3.21 -2.46 9.19
C VAL A 85 -3.92 -3.30 10.26
N ILE A 86 -3.43 -3.29 11.50
CA ILE A 86 -4.05 -3.99 12.63
C ILE A 86 -5.41 -3.37 12.98
N ALA A 87 -5.49 -2.05 13.11
CA ALA A 87 -6.69 -1.32 13.48
C ALA A 87 -7.83 -1.47 12.45
N GLN A 88 -7.51 -1.54 11.16
CA GLN A 88 -8.49 -1.77 10.09
C GLN A 88 -8.86 -3.26 9.94
N GLY A 89 -7.99 -4.15 10.41
CA GLY A 89 -8.08 -5.59 10.22
C GLY A 89 -7.69 -6.05 8.80
N LEU A 90 -7.26 -7.32 8.71
CA LEU A 90 -6.79 -7.93 7.46
C LEU A 90 -7.81 -7.89 6.33
N ALA A 91 -9.10 -8.07 6.62
CA ALA A 91 -10.16 -8.05 5.61
C ALA A 91 -10.29 -6.67 4.93
N THR A 92 -10.10 -5.59 5.68
CA THR A 92 -10.14 -4.22 5.16
C THR A 92 -8.85 -3.90 4.42
N ALA A 93 -7.70 -4.27 4.98
CA ALA A 93 -6.38 -4.09 4.36
C ALA A 93 -6.18 -4.92 3.08
N ALA A 94 -6.94 -6.01 2.89
CA ALA A 94 -6.91 -6.82 1.68
C ALA A 94 -7.40 -6.05 0.43
N LYS A 95 -8.25 -5.04 0.59
CA LYS A 95 -8.74 -4.22 -0.54
C LYS A 95 -7.61 -3.42 -1.21
N PRO A 96 -6.88 -2.54 -0.50
CA PRO A 96 -5.74 -1.83 -1.08
C PRO A 96 -4.63 -2.79 -1.54
N LEU A 97 -4.40 -3.89 -0.80
CA LEU A 97 -3.44 -4.91 -1.19
C LEU A 97 -3.77 -5.51 -2.58
N ARG A 98 -5.02 -5.90 -2.82
CA ARG A 98 -5.45 -6.45 -4.12
C ARG A 98 -5.27 -5.47 -5.27
N VAL A 99 -5.49 -4.18 -5.04
CA VAL A 99 -5.25 -3.14 -6.06
C VAL A 99 -3.77 -3.11 -6.42
N LEU A 100 -2.89 -2.98 -5.42
CA LEU A 100 -1.44 -2.95 -5.65
C LEU A 100 -0.91 -4.21 -6.35
N LEU A 101 -1.30 -5.40 -5.88
CA LEU A 101 -0.86 -6.65 -6.48
C LEU A 101 -1.38 -6.83 -7.92
N GLY A 102 -2.62 -6.41 -8.19
CA GLY A 102 -3.19 -6.44 -9.53
C GLY A 102 -2.42 -5.56 -10.52
N GLU A 103 -1.91 -4.42 -10.05
CA GLU A 103 -1.15 -3.47 -10.87
C GLU A 103 0.29 -3.93 -11.12
N ILE A 104 0.91 -4.55 -10.12
CA ILE A 104 2.21 -5.22 -10.28
C ILE A 104 2.13 -6.27 -11.40
N LEU A 105 1.03 -7.02 -11.47
CA LEU A 105 0.83 -8.07 -12.49
C LEU A 105 0.49 -7.53 -13.88
N LYS A 106 -0.35 -6.48 -13.97
CA LYS A 106 -0.81 -5.93 -15.26
C LYS A 106 0.21 -4.99 -15.91
N GLY A 107 1.09 -4.39 -15.12
CA GLY A 107 1.90 -3.26 -15.56
C GLY A 107 1.06 -1.97 -15.65
N ARG A 108 1.74 -0.82 -15.71
CA ARG A 108 1.07 0.49 -15.76
C ARG A 108 0.30 0.64 -17.07
N SER A 109 -1.01 0.90 -16.98
CA SER A 109 -1.89 1.28 -18.11
C SER A 109 -2.07 2.79 -18.17
#